data_AF-X1J8W7-F1
#
_entry.id   AF-X1J8W7-F1
#
_cell.length_a   1.000
_cell.length_b   1.000
_cell.length_c   1.000
_cell.angle_alpha   90.00
_cell.angle_beta   90.00
_cell.angle_gamma   90.00
#
_symmetry.space_group_name_H-M   'P 1'
#
loop_
_entity.id
_entity.type
_entity.pdbx_description
1 polymer ?
#
loop_
_entity_poly.entity_id
_entity_poly.type
_entity_poly.pdbx_seq_one_letter_code
_entity_poly.pdbx_strand_id
1 'polypeptide(L)'
;NVGNIINNSIREGVDLGFRFGGDEFLILVNQAEERITLGIAGRIREKFLELNYKHLDLSMGIEYYKNGCSIKDLIVGVDKKVYRAKKSKKKIIK
;
A
#
# COMPACT_ATOMS: atom_id res chain seq x y z
N ASN A 1 14.28 7.78 -0.02
CA ASN A 1 14.03 6.46 0.59
C ASN A 1 12.52 6.19 0.58
N VAL A 2 12.07 4.99 0.22
CA VAL A 2 10.65 4.59 0.17
C VAL A 2 9.94 4.80 1.51
N GLY A 3 10.60 4.51 2.63
CA GLY A 3 10.02 4.75 3.96
C GLY A 3 9.62 6.22 4.18
N ASN A 4 10.45 7.17 3.72
CA ASN A 4 10.13 8.60 3.82
C ASN A 4 8.98 8.98 2.90
N ILE A 5 8.87 8.37 1.71
CA ILE A 5 7.71 8.60 0.82
C ILE A 5 6.42 8.16 1.52
N ILE A 6 6.44 6.97 2.12
CA ILE A 6 5.27 6.42 2.84
C ILE A 6 4.88 7.36 3.98
N ASN A 7 5.83 7.71 4.87
CA ASN A 7 5.55 8.61 6.00
C ASN A 7 5.01 9.97 5.54
N ASN A 8 5.52 10.53 4.45
CA ASN A 8 5.05 11.80 3.88
C ASN A 8 3.76 11.68 3.04
N SER A 9 3.13 10.50 3.01
CA SER A 9 1.93 10.24 2.22
C SER A 9 0.76 9.70 3.05
N ILE A 10 1.00 9.30 4.29
CA ILE A 10 0.01 8.84 5.25
C ILE A 10 -0.32 9.94 6.28
N ARG A 11 -1.39 9.79 7.06
CA ARG A 11 -1.76 10.79 8.08
C ARG A 11 -0.92 10.59 9.34
N GLU A 12 -0.17 11.62 9.71
CA GLU A 12 0.65 11.63 10.92
C GLU A 12 -0.19 11.38 12.18
N GLY A 13 0.31 10.52 13.07
CA GLY A 13 -0.36 10.16 14.32
C GLY A 13 -1.60 9.26 14.18
N VAL A 14 -2.02 8.91 12.96
CA VAL A 14 -3.24 8.13 12.70
C VAL A 14 -2.98 6.85 11.93
N ASP A 15 -2.20 6.94 10.85
CA ASP A 15 -1.83 5.81 9.99
C ASP A 15 -0.41 5.33 10.33
N LEU A 16 -0.15 4.04 10.11
CA LEU A 16 1.15 3.43 10.46
C LEU A 16 1.79 2.78 9.24
N GLY A 17 3.06 3.11 8.98
CA GLY A 17 3.87 2.51 7.93
C GLY A 17 4.93 1.57 8.51
N PHE A 18 5.10 0.40 7.91
CA PHE A 18 6.06 -0.62 8.33
C PHE A 18 6.86 -1.14 7.15
N ARG A 19 8.13 -1.48 7.37
CA ARG A 19 8.88 -2.34 6.47
C ARG A 19 8.62 -3.79 6.89
N PHE A 20 7.96 -4.56 6.04
CA PHE A 20 7.57 -5.93 6.33
C PHE A 20 8.77 -6.89 6.17
N GLY A 21 9.58 -6.67 5.13
CA GLY A 21 10.81 -7.41 4.86
C GLY A 21 11.35 -7.07 3.48
N GLY A 22 12.66 -7.10 3.27
CA GLY A 22 13.24 -6.82 1.94
C GLY A 22 12.78 -5.46 1.37
N ASP A 23 12.13 -5.47 0.21
CA ASP A 23 11.51 -4.34 -0.47
C ASP A 23 9.99 -4.20 -0.22
N GLU A 24 9.43 -5.00 0.69
CA GLU A 24 8.01 -5.03 1.01
C GLU A 24 7.67 -4.10 2.19
N PHE A 25 6.59 -3.35 2.01
CA PHE A 25 6.08 -2.40 2.99
C PHE A 25 4.59 -2.64 3.25
N LEU A 26 4.17 -2.48 4.50
CA LEU A 26 2.77 -2.57 4.92
C LEU A 26 2.33 -1.22 5.48
N ILE A 27 1.09 -0.83 5.18
CA ILE A 27 0.49 0.40 5.70
C ILE A 27 -0.84 0.02 6.35
N LEU A 28 -0.98 0.35 7.64
CA LEU A 28 -2.24 0.28 8.35
C LEU A 28 -2.91 1.65 8.30
N VAL A 29 -4.09 1.70 7.68
CA VAL A 29 -4.88 2.92 7.55
C VAL A 29 -6.05 2.85 8.53
N ASN A 30 -6.12 3.79 9.46
CA ASN A 30 -7.25 3.84 10.40
C ASN A 30 -8.47 4.50 9.72
N GLN A 31 -9.70 4.07 10.02
CA GLN A 31 -10.91 4.59 9.34
C GLN A 31 -10.74 4.60 7.81
N ALA A 32 -10.34 3.45 7.26
CA ALA A 32 -9.92 3.27 5.87
C ALA A 32 -11.08 3.34 4.88
N GLU A 33 -11.56 4.55 4.60
CA GLU A 33 -12.47 4.77 3.47
C GLU A 33 -11.73 4.62 2.14
N GLU A 34 -12.45 4.14 1.11
CA GLU A 34 -11.85 3.87 -0.20
C GLU A 34 -11.17 5.12 -0.81
N ARG A 35 -11.79 6.29 -0.65
CA ARG A 35 -11.22 7.54 -1.16
C ARG A 35 -9.87 7.85 -0.49
N ILE A 36 -9.76 7.61 0.82
CA ILE A 36 -8.56 7.88 1.60
C ILE A 36 -7.45 6.89 1.21
N THR A 37 -7.75 5.59 1.18
CA THR A 37 -6.75 4.56 0.87
C THR A 37 -6.23 4.66 -0.57
N LEU A 38 -7.11 4.92 -1.54
CA LEU A 38 -6.69 5.14 -2.93
C LEU A 38 -5.88 6.44 -3.08
N GLY A 39 -6.23 7.50 -2.34
CA GLY A 39 -5.45 8.74 -2.32
C GLY A 39 -4.05 8.54 -1.75
N ILE A 40 -3.92 7.81 -0.64
CA ILE A 40 -2.63 7.43 -0.05
C ILE A 40 -1.82 6.61 -1.06
N ALA A 41 -2.41 5.56 -1.64
CA ALA A 41 -1.71 4.67 -2.58
C ALA A 41 -1.25 5.41 -3.84
N GLY A 42 -2.11 6.25 -4.42
CA GLY A 42 -1.78 7.08 -5.58
C GLY A 42 -0.60 8.01 -5.30
N ARG A 43 -0.65 8.75 -4.18
CA ARG A 43 0.41 9.68 -3.76
C ARG A 43 1.75 8.98 -3.50
N ILE A 44 1.74 7.78 -2.90
CA ILE A 44 2.96 6.99 -2.69
C ILE A 44 3.57 6.61 -4.03
N ARG A 45 2.76 6.09 -4.96
CA ARG A 45 3.23 5.66 -6.28
C ARG A 45 3.75 6.84 -7.10
N GLU A 46 3.04 7.96 -7.12
CA GLU A 46 3.45 9.18 -7.80
C GLU A 46 4.83 9.64 -7.31
N LYS A 47 4.99 9.88 -6.01
CA LYS A 47 6.27 10.28 -5.41
C LYS A 47 7.39 9.25 -5.62
N PHE A 48 7.06 7.96 -5.69
CA PHE A 48 8.05 6.93 -6.00
C PHE A 48 8.52 7.01 -7.44
N LEU A 49 7.60 7.19 -8.39
CA LEU A 49 7.93 7.31 -9.82
C LEU A 49 8.74 8.58 -10.13
N GLU A 50 8.50 9.67 -9.39
CA GLU A 50 9.31 10.89 -9.47
C GLU A 50 10.80 10.66 -9.15
N LEU A 51 11.12 9.67 -8.32
CA LEU A 51 12.52 9.32 -8.05
C LEU A 51 13.22 8.68 -9.25
N ASN A 52 12.46 8.23 -10.26
CA ASN A 52 12.94 7.62 -11.49
C ASN A 52 14.01 6.51 -11.29
N TYR A 53 13.86 5.72 -10.22
CA TYR A 53 14.81 4.65 -9.89
C TYR A 53 14.73 3.51 -10.89
N LYS A 54 15.65 3.49 -11.88
CA LYS A 54 15.81 2.38 -12.85
C LYS A 54 14.49 1.95 -13.51
N HIS A 55 13.56 2.88 -13.72
CA HIS A 55 12.21 2.60 -14.25
C HIS A 55 11.42 1.57 -13.43
N LEU A 56 11.71 1.45 -12.14
CA LEU A 56 10.92 0.64 -11.21
C LEU A 56 9.57 1.30 -10.93
N ASP A 57 8.58 0.48 -10.59
CA ASP A 57 7.24 0.90 -10.19
C ASP A 57 6.79 0.03 -9.00
N LEU A 58 5.77 0.48 -8.28
CA LEU A 58 5.21 -0.22 -7.13
C LEU A 58 4.01 -1.09 -7.56
N SER A 59 3.84 -2.22 -6.89
CA SER A 59 2.64 -3.05 -6.99
C SER A 59 1.97 -3.07 -5.63
N MET A 60 0.74 -2.55 -5.54
CA MET A 60 0.06 -2.27 -4.28
C MET A 60 -1.27 -3.03 -4.21
N GLY A 61 -1.50 -3.70 -3.08
CA GLY A 61 -2.77 -4.32 -2.72
C GLY A 61 -3.41 -3.57 -1.55
N ILE A 62 -4.72 -3.39 -1.60
CA ILE A 62 -5.50 -2.76 -0.53
C ILE A 62 -6.59 -3.74 -0.10
N GLU A 63 -6.68 -4.04 1.19
CA GLU A 63 -7.76 -4.84 1.76
C GLU A 63 -8.38 -4.09 2.94
N TYR A 64 -9.68 -4.24 3.10
CA TYR A 64 -10.42 -3.62 4.19
C TYR A 64 -10.80 -4.68 5.21
N TYR A 65 -10.68 -4.32 6.48
CA TYR A 65 -11.17 -5.16 7.56
C TYR A 65 -12.68 -5.40 7.40
N LYS A 66 -13.10 -6.64 7.60
CA LYS A 66 -14.50 -7.07 7.60
C LYS A 66 -14.77 -7.78 8.93
N ASN A 67 -15.95 -7.56 9.49
CA ASN A 67 -16.35 -8.21 10.73
C ASN A 67 -16.19 -9.73 10.61
N GLY A 68 -15.56 -10.34 11.61
CA GLY A 68 -15.29 -11.78 11.65
C GLY A 68 -14.03 -12.24 10.92
N CYS A 69 -13.31 -11.37 10.21
CA CYS A 69 -12.00 -11.70 9.65
C CYS A 69 -10.89 -11.55 10.68
N SER A 70 -9.90 -12.45 10.62
CA SER A 70 -8.66 -12.29 11.36
C SER A 70 -7.72 -11.30 10.65
N ILE A 71 -6.72 -10.78 11.37
CA ILE A 71 -5.63 -10.01 10.76
C ILE A 71 -4.89 -10.84 9.71
N LYS A 72 -4.77 -12.16 9.91
CA LYS A 72 -4.14 -13.06 8.94
C LYS A 72 -4.92 -13.09 7.62
N ASP A 73 -6.26 -13.12 7.68
CA ASP A 73 -7.10 -13.09 6.48
C ASP A 73 -6.93 -11.77 5.72
N LEU A 74 -6.80 -10.65 6.46
CA LEU A 74 -6.54 -9.34 5.89
C LEU A 74 -5.21 -9.33 5.12
N ILE A 75 -4.13 -9.81 5.74
CA ILE A 75 -2.80 -9.87 5.12
C ILE A 75 -2.80 -10.78 3.89
N VAL A 76 -3.44 -11.95 3.96
CA VAL A 76 -3.58 -12.86 2.82
C VAL A 76 -4.39 -12.21 1.68
N GLY A 77 -5.42 -11.42 2.00
CA GLY A 77 -6.17 -10.63 1.03
C GLY A 77 -5.32 -9.58 0.32
N VAL A 78 -4.54 -8.80 1.08
CA VAL A 78 -3.58 -7.81 0.56
C VAL A 78 -2.56 -8.48 -0.37
N ASP A 79 -1.95 -9.58 0.07
CA ASP A 79 -0.91 -10.27 -0.70
C ASP A 79 -1.43 -10.77 -2.06
N LYS A 80 -2.63 -11.39 -2.07
CA LYS A 80 -3.30 -11.80 -3.32
C LYS A 80 -3.51 -10.63 -4.28
N LYS A 81 -3.80 -9.44 -3.76
CA LYS A 81 -3.99 -8.23 -4.58
C LYS A 81 -2.67 -7.66 -5.09
N VAL A 82 -1.62 -7.67 -4.27
CA VAL A 82 -0.24 -7.34 -4.71
C VAL A 82 0.19 -8.28 -5.83
N TYR A 83 -0.05 -9.59 -5.69
CA TYR A 83 0.27 -10.58 -6.72
C TYR A 83 -0.46 -10.31 -8.04
N ARG A 84 -1.76 -9.99 -7.96
CA ARG A 84 -2.55 -9.59 -9.14
C ARG A 84 -2.01 -8.29 -9.76
N ALA A 85 -1.55 -7.33 -8.94
CA ALA A 85 -0.99 -6.08 -9.43
C ALA A 85 0.33 -6.32 -10.17
N LYS A 86 1.21 -7.18 -9.65
CA LYS A 86 2.45 -7.62 -10.31
C LYS A 86 2.20 -8.28 -11.68
N LYS A 87 1.09 -9.01 -11.82
CA LYS A 87 0.71 -9.74 -13.05
C LYS A 87 -0.18 -8.94 -14.01
N SER A 88 -0.55 -7.71 -13.69
CA SER A 88 -1.47 -6.91 -14.50
C SER A 88 -0.86 -5.57 -14.89
N LYS A 89 -1.52 -4.87 -15.82
CA LYS A 89 -1.18 -3.46 -16.12
C LYS A 89 -1.58 -2.52 -14.98
N LYS A 90 -2.51 -2.93 -14.10
CA LYS A 90 -3.01 -2.13 -12.99
C LYS A 90 -2.11 -2.28 -11.77
N LYS A 91 -1.49 -1.18 -11.34
CA LYS A 91 -0.50 -1.16 -10.25
C LYS A 91 -1.10 -1.11 -8.84
N ILE A 92 -2.37 -0.73 -8.73
CA ILE A 92 -3.10 -0.63 -7.45
C ILE A 92 -4.36 -1.48 -7.56
N ILE A 93 -4.50 -2.48 -6.71
CA ILE A 93 -5.67 -3.37 -6.66
C ILE A 93 -6.30 -3.32 -5.27
N LYS A 94 -7.60 -2.99 -5.24
CA LYS A 94 -8.44 -3.02 -4.03
C LYS A 94 -9.28 -4.29 -3.98
#